data_AF-A0A2P6JM38-F1
#
_entry.id   AF-A0A2P6JM38-F1
#
_cell.length_a   1.000
_cell.length_b   1.000
_cell.length_c   1.000
_cell.angle_alpha   90.00
_cell.angle_beta   90.00
_cell.angle_gamma   90.00
#
_symmetry.space_group_name_H-M   'P 1'
#
loop_
_entity.id
_entity.type
_entity.pdbx_description
1 polymer ?
#
loop_
_entity_poly.entity_id
_entity_poly.type
_entity_poly.pdbx_seq_one_letter_code
_entity_poly.pdbx_strand_id
1 'polypeptide(L)'
;MISQYTLYAKLAALAGVAALLVALGWQLNGWRLSGQIQTVKTEFAEYRATVKAAGERAQADVRTTEQAWQSKIEKVRTDANQQLTETEQRVADANAVALRLRKQLEHLSTRLTENPTTPPGSQAAPATCGMLTELLAETDRLAGVYAEASDRSRVAGEACVAGYEALLP
;
A
#
# COMPACT_ATOMS: atom_id res chain seq x y z
N MET A 1 12.70 -7.81 -99.51
CA MET A 1 12.19 -6.84 -98.51
C MET A 1 10.83 -7.22 -97.91
N ILE A 2 9.86 -7.76 -98.66
CA ILE A 2 8.50 -8.11 -98.16
C ILE A 2 8.50 -9.23 -97.09
N SER A 3 9.43 -10.19 -97.16
CA SER A 3 9.56 -11.29 -96.18
C SER A 3 10.07 -10.85 -94.81
N GLN A 4 10.90 -9.80 -94.73
CA GLN A 4 11.41 -9.29 -93.45
C GLN A 4 10.34 -8.50 -92.69
N TYR A 5 9.54 -7.67 -93.38
CA TYR A 5 8.45 -6.91 -92.75
C TYR A 5 7.35 -7.79 -92.16
N THR A 6 7.00 -8.88 -92.84
CA THR A 6 6.02 -9.85 -92.32
C THR A 6 6.55 -10.62 -91.12
N LEU A 7 7.87 -10.88 -91.05
CA LEU A 7 8.53 -11.46 -89.88
C LEU A 7 8.50 -10.49 -88.68
N TYR A 8 8.87 -9.23 -88.87
CA TYR A 8 8.84 -8.21 -87.81
C TYR A 8 7.42 -7.93 -87.32
N ALA A 9 6.43 -7.89 -88.21
CA ALA A 9 5.02 -7.72 -87.83
C ALA A 9 4.52 -8.88 -86.95
N LYS A 10 4.91 -10.13 -87.26
CA LYS A 10 4.58 -11.30 -86.44
C LYS A 10 5.27 -11.26 -85.07
N LEU A 11 6.54 -10.84 -85.01
CA LEU A 11 7.27 -10.70 -83.74
C LEU A 11 6.69 -9.60 -82.86
N ALA A 12 6.32 -8.45 -83.43
CA ALA A 12 5.66 -7.38 -82.70
C ALA A 12 4.28 -7.80 -82.16
N ALA A 13 3.50 -8.54 -82.96
CA ALA A 13 2.22 -9.10 -82.52
C ALA A 13 2.41 -10.10 -81.36
N LEU A 14 3.38 -11.01 -81.46
CA LEU A 14 3.71 -11.96 -80.38
C LEU A 14 4.18 -11.25 -79.11
N ALA A 15 5.01 -10.22 -79.23
CA ALA A 15 5.46 -9.43 -78.09
C ALA A 15 4.28 -8.68 -77.42
N GLY A 16 3.35 -8.14 -78.20
CA GLY A 16 2.13 -7.51 -77.69
C GLY A 16 1.23 -8.50 -76.95
N VAL A 17 1.04 -9.70 -77.49
CA VAL A 17 0.29 -10.77 -76.82
C VAL A 17 0.99 -11.21 -75.53
N ALA A 18 2.31 -11.39 -75.55
CA ALA A 18 3.08 -11.73 -74.36
C ALA A 18 2.95 -10.66 -73.26
N ALA A 19 3.03 -9.37 -73.63
CA ALA A 19 2.86 -8.26 -72.69
C ALA A 19 1.45 -8.24 -72.07
N LEU A 20 0.41 -8.50 -72.86
CA LEU A 20 -0.97 -8.59 -72.36
C LEU A 20 -1.16 -9.77 -71.41
N LEU A 21 -0.58 -10.94 -71.71
CA LEU A 21 -0.63 -12.10 -70.83
C LEU A 21 0.07 -11.85 -69.50
N VAL A 22 1.22 -11.17 -69.50
CA VAL A 22 1.93 -10.79 -68.27
C VAL A 22 1.12 -9.78 -67.45
N ALA A 23 0.54 -8.77 -68.09
CA ALA A 23 -0.30 -7.77 -67.40
C ALA A 23 -1.56 -8.40 -66.77
N LEU A 24 -2.23 -9.29 -67.50
CA LEU A 24 -3.38 -10.05 -66.99
C LEU A 24 -2.99 -10.99 -65.85
N GLY A 25 -1.87 -11.71 -65.99
CA GLY A 25 -1.33 -12.55 -64.93
C GLY A 25 -1.01 -11.77 -63.66
N TRP A 26 -0.45 -10.57 -63.79
CA TRP A 26 -0.18 -9.67 -62.67
C TRP A 26 -1.46 -9.21 -61.98
N GLN A 27 -2.48 -8.80 -62.72
CA GLN A 27 -3.74 -8.33 -62.12
C GLN A 27 -4.48 -9.46 -61.38
N LEU A 28 -4.57 -10.65 -61.98
CA LEU A 28 -5.23 -11.80 -61.35
C LEU A 28 -4.48 -12.26 -60.10
N ASN A 29 -3.14 -12.28 -60.14
CA ASN A 29 -2.33 -12.60 -58.97
C ASN A 29 -2.47 -11.51 -57.89
N GLY A 30 -2.50 -10.23 -58.29
CA GLY A 30 -2.74 -9.11 -57.39
C GLY A 30 -4.08 -9.18 -56.66
N TRP A 31 -5.16 -9.58 -57.35
CA TRP A 31 -6.48 -9.79 -56.73
C TRP A 31 -6.50 -10.96 -55.75
N ARG A 32 -5.83 -12.06 -56.09
CA ARG A 32 -5.68 -13.20 -55.17
C ARG A 32 -4.88 -12.83 -53.93
N LEU A 33 -3.75 -12.16 -54.12
CA LEU A 33 -2.85 -11.77 -53.04
C LEU A 33 -3.50 -10.71 -52.14
N SER A 34 -4.25 -9.76 -52.71
CA SER A 34 -4.97 -8.76 -51.92
C SER A 34 -6.02 -9.39 -51.01
N GLY A 35 -6.76 -10.40 -51.49
CA GLY A 35 -7.70 -11.17 -50.65
C GLY A 35 -7.02 -11.88 -49.48
N GLN A 36 -5.86 -12.51 -49.71
CA GLN A 36 -5.06 -13.12 -48.65
C GLN A 36 -4.51 -12.08 -47.65
N ILE A 37 -4.10 -10.91 -48.13
CA ILE A 37 -3.65 -9.82 -47.26
C ILE A 37 -4.78 -9.30 -46.39
N GLN A 38 -6.01 -9.20 -46.91
CA GLN A 38 -7.15 -8.75 -46.11
C GLN A 38 -7.50 -9.76 -45.01
N THR A 39 -7.52 -11.06 -45.33
CA THR A 39 -7.79 -12.12 -44.34
C THR A 39 -6.73 -12.16 -43.23
N VAL A 40 -5.44 -12.08 -43.58
CA VAL A 40 -4.37 -12.01 -42.57
C VAL A 40 -4.47 -10.74 -41.72
N LYS A 41 -4.85 -9.59 -42.32
CA LYS A 41 -5.06 -8.34 -41.56
C LYS A 41 -6.23 -8.46 -40.58
N THR A 42 -7.35 -9.07 -40.99
CA THR A 42 -8.51 -9.25 -40.11
C THR A 42 -8.19 -10.21 -38.97
N GLU A 43 -7.57 -11.36 -39.26
CA GLU A 43 -7.14 -12.32 -38.23
C GLU A 43 -6.13 -11.68 -37.26
N PHE A 44 -5.17 -10.91 -37.77
CA PHE A 44 -4.22 -10.21 -36.91
C PHE A 44 -4.87 -9.11 -36.07
N ALA A 45 -5.86 -8.39 -36.61
CA ALA A 45 -6.63 -7.40 -35.87
C ALA A 45 -7.47 -8.05 -34.75
N GLU A 46 -8.13 -9.17 -35.05
CA GLU A 46 -8.89 -9.98 -34.09
C GLU A 46 -7.98 -10.58 -33.00
N TYR A 47 -6.82 -11.11 -33.38
CA TYR A 47 -5.83 -11.59 -32.45
C TYR A 47 -5.35 -10.47 -31.51
N ARG A 48 -4.99 -9.30 -32.05
CA ARG A 48 -4.61 -8.13 -31.25
C ARG A 48 -5.72 -7.67 -30.32
N ALA A 49 -6.97 -7.67 -30.78
CA ALA A 49 -8.12 -7.30 -29.96
C ALA A 49 -8.29 -8.29 -28.80
N THR A 50 -8.19 -9.59 -29.06
CA THR A 50 -8.27 -10.66 -28.05
C THR A 50 -7.17 -10.53 -27.01
N VAL A 51 -5.91 -10.36 -27.44
CA VAL A 51 -4.76 -10.18 -26.55
C VAL A 51 -4.90 -8.91 -25.71
N LYS A 52 -5.33 -7.80 -26.34
CA LYS A 52 -5.58 -6.54 -25.62
C LYS A 52 -6.67 -6.70 -24.57
N ALA A 53 -7.80 -7.31 -24.91
CA ALA A 53 -8.90 -7.55 -23.98
C ALA A 53 -8.49 -8.49 -22.83
N ALA A 54 -7.69 -9.52 -23.11
CA ALA A 54 -7.13 -10.40 -22.08
C ALA A 54 -6.19 -9.63 -21.14
N GLY A 55 -5.33 -8.77 -21.69
CA GLY A 55 -4.45 -7.90 -20.90
C GLY A 55 -5.21 -6.90 -20.04
N GLU A 56 -6.25 -6.27 -20.58
CA GLU A 56 -7.12 -5.34 -19.84
C GLU A 56 -7.84 -6.02 -18.68
N ARG A 57 -8.35 -7.25 -18.89
CA ARG A 57 -8.98 -8.05 -17.82
C ARG A 57 -7.97 -8.41 -16.72
N ALA A 58 -6.81 -8.93 -17.09
CA ALA A 58 -5.77 -9.27 -16.12
C ALA A 58 -5.34 -8.04 -15.29
N GLN A 59 -5.21 -6.87 -15.92
CA GLN A 59 -4.93 -5.61 -15.22
C GLN A 59 -6.10 -5.14 -14.34
N ALA A 60 -7.34 -5.38 -14.74
CA ALA A 60 -8.52 -5.05 -13.94
C ALA A 60 -8.55 -5.93 -12.68
N ASP A 61 -8.37 -7.24 -12.83
CA ASP A 61 -8.39 -8.20 -11.71
C ASP A 61 -7.31 -7.85 -10.67
N VAL A 62 -6.07 -7.61 -11.12
CA VAL A 62 -4.97 -7.20 -10.24
C VAL A 62 -5.28 -5.88 -9.54
N ARG A 63 -5.86 -4.90 -10.25
CA ARG A 63 -6.24 -3.62 -9.64
C ARG A 63 -7.35 -3.78 -8.59
N THR A 64 -8.31 -4.66 -8.81
CA THR A 64 -9.38 -4.94 -7.84
C THR A 64 -8.80 -5.58 -6.57
N THR A 65 -7.90 -6.56 -6.71
CA THR A 65 -7.22 -7.16 -5.56
C THR A 65 -6.38 -6.14 -4.81
N GLU A 66 -5.61 -5.32 -5.52
CA GLU A 66 -4.79 -4.26 -4.92
C GLU A 66 -5.67 -3.25 -4.17
N GLN A 67 -6.76 -2.78 -4.77
CA GLN A 67 -7.70 -1.87 -4.11
C GLN A 67 -8.32 -2.47 -2.85
N ALA A 68 -8.64 -3.77 -2.88
CA ALA A 68 -9.15 -4.48 -1.71
C ALA A 68 -8.10 -4.52 -0.58
N TRP A 69 -6.84 -4.84 -0.89
CA TRP A 69 -5.75 -4.83 0.10
C TRP A 69 -5.48 -3.43 0.64
N GLN A 70 -5.43 -2.42 -0.22
CA GLN A 70 -5.24 -1.02 0.20
C GLN A 70 -6.36 -0.58 1.15
N SER A 71 -7.62 -0.92 0.85
CA SER A 71 -8.74 -0.59 1.74
C SER A 71 -8.64 -1.28 3.10
N LYS A 72 -8.25 -2.57 3.14
CA LYS A 72 -8.07 -3.29 4.41
C LYS A 72 -6.91 -2.71 5.22
N ILE A 73 -5.77 -2.41 4.59
CA ILE A 73 -4.61 -1.80 5.26
C ILE A 73 -4.93 -0.40 5.78
N GLU A 74 -5.68 0.40 5.04
CA GLU A 74 -6.09 1.73 5.49
C GLU A 74 -7.00 1.66 6.71
N LYS A 75 -7.88 0.66 6.77
CA LYS A 75 -8.68 0.39 7.96
C LYS A 75 -7.79 0.03 9.16
N VAL A 76 -6.83 -0.88 8.99
CA VAL A 76 -5.87 -1.24 10.06
C VAL A 76 -5.11 0.00 10.57
N ARG A 77 -4.66 0.88 9.68
CA ARG A 77 -3.99 2.14 10.05
C ARG A 77 -4.92 3.06 10.83
N THR A 78 -6.15 3.21 10.37
CA THR A 78 -7.16 4.06 11.04
C THR A 78 -7.46 3.54 12.44
N ASP A 79 -7.70 2.24 12.58
CA ASP A 79 -7.99 1.58 13.85
C ASP A 79 -6.79 1.71 14.82
N ALA A 80 -5.56 1.50 14.34
CA ALA A 80 -4.34 1.66 15.15
C ALA A 80 -4.14 3.12 15.62
N ASN A 81 -4.38 4.10 14.73
CA ASN A 81 -4.28 5.52 15.10
C ASN A 81 -5.34 5.92 16.13
N GLN A 82 -6.55 5.36 16.02
CA GLN A 82 -7.60 5.57 17.01
C GLN A 82 -7.19 4.98 18.37
N GLN A 83 -6.70 3.74 18.40
CA GLN A 83 -6.21 3.12 19.64
C GLN A 83 -5.05 3.89 20.27
N LEU A 84 -4.14 4.43 19.46
CA LEU A 84 -3.04 5.26 19.95
C LEU A 84 -3.58 6.55 20.60
N THR A 85 -4.55 7.22 19.96
CA THR A 85 -5.19 8.42 20.50
C THR A 85 -5.90 8.13 21.83
N GLU A 86 -6.63 7.01 21.93
CA GLU A 86 -7.28 6.59 23.17
C GLU A 86 -6.25 6.27 24.27
N THR A 87 -5.11 5.67 23.90
CA THR A 87 -4.00 5.40 24.83
C THR A 87 -3.39 6.70 25.33
N GLU A 88 -3.16 7.68 24.47
CA GLU A 88 -2.62 8.99 24.84
C GLU A 88 -3.54 9.73 25.82
N GLN A 89 -4.86 9.65 25.62
CA GLN A 89 -5.84 10.20 26.55
C GLN A 89 -5.77 9.51 27.92
N ARG A 90 -5.70 8.17 27.95
CA ARG A 90 -5.55 7.40 29.20
C ARG A 90 -4.25 7.75 29.94
N VAL A 91 -3.15 7.94 29.21
CA VAL A 91 -1.87 8.36 29.78
C VAL A 91 -1.98 9.77 30.37
N ALA A 92 -2.66 10.70 29.68
CA ALA A 92 -2.89 12.05 30.21
C ALA A 92 -3.73 12.03 31.50
N ASP A 93 -4.79 11.20 31.54
CA ASP A 93 -5.62 11.03 32.74
C ASP A 93 -4.83 10.41 33.90
N ALA A 94 -4.04 9.38 33.63
CA ALA A 94 -3.17 8.75 34.63
C ALA A 94 -2.14 9.74 35.19
N ASN A 95 -1.52 10.55 34.32
CA ASN A 95 -0.60 11.61 34.73
C ASN A 95 -1.29 12.67 35.60
N ALA A 96 -2.52 13.05 35.29
CA ALA A 96 -3.29 14.00 36.11
C ALA A 96 -3.61 13.41 37.50
N VAL A 97 -3.95 12.13 37.58
CA VAL A 97 -4.14 11.42 38.86
C VAL A 97 -2.83 11.37 39.66
N ALA A 98 -1.73 10.98 39.03
CA ALA A 98 -0.42 10.91 39.67
C ALA A 98 0.03 12.27 40.23
N LEU A 99 -0.17 13.35 39.48
CA LEU A 99 0.12 14.72 39.95
C LEU A 99 -0.73 15.10 41.17
N ARG A 100 -2.02 14.75 41.20
CA ARG A 100 -2.87 14.98 42.38
C ARG A 100 -2.40 14.18 43.59
N LEU A 101 -2.02 12.92 43.39
CA LEU A 101 -1.51 12.06 44.46
C LEU A 101 -0.20 12.63 45.04
N ARG A 102 0.74 13.07 44.20
CA ARG A 102 2.00 13.69 44.64
C ARG A 102 1.75 14.95 45.47
N LYS A 103 0.83 15.82 45.06
CA LYS A 103 0.45 17.01 45.85
C LYS A 103 -0.17 16.65 47.20
N GLN A 104 -0.98 15.60 47.27
CA GLN A 104 -1.57 15.13 48.53
C GLN A 104 -0.50 14.54 49.45
N LEU A 105 0.45 13.77 48.92
CA LEU A 105 1.58 13.22 49.68
C LEU A 105 2.49 14.34 50.20
N GLU A 106 2.80 15.34 49.38
CA GLU A 106 3.58 16.51 49.79
C GLU A 106 2.87 17.24 50.95
N HIS A 107 1.56 17.49 50.83
CA HIS A 107 0.77 18.12 51.88
C HIS A 107 0.67 17.29 53.18
N LEU A 108 0.67 15.96 53.08
CA LEU A 108 0.72 15.08 54.25
C LEU A 108 2.11 15.13 54.92
N SER A 109 3.18 15.14 54.10
CA SER A 109 4.55 15.20 54.59
C SER A 109 4.80 16.49 55.37
N THR A 110 4.36 17.65 54.84
CA THR A 110 4.50 18.95 55.52
C THR A 110 3.76 19.00 56.84
N ARG A 111 2.50 18.51 56.89
CA ARG A 111 1.71 18.42 58.12
C ARG A 111 2.35 17.53 59.19
N LEU A 112 2.98 16.42 58.79
CA LEU A 112 3.66 15.52 59.74
C LEU A 112 4.91 16.18 60.34
N THR A 113 5.61 17.02 59.59
CA THR A 113 6.75 17.82 60.10
C THR A 113 6.33 19.04 60.94
N GLU A 114 5.16 19.62 60.70
CA GLU A 114 4.72 20.87 61.36
C GLU A 114 3.91 20.67 62.65
N ASN A 115 3.49 19.45 63.01
CA ASN A 115 2.64 19.21 64.20
C ASN A 115 3.45 19.20 65.52
N PRO A 116 3.28 20.20 66.42
CA PRO A 116 4.06 20.31 67.66
C PRO A 116 3.57 19.39 68.81
N THR A 117 2.45 18.68 68.63
CA THR A 117 1.78 17.86 69.66
C THR A 117 2.11 16.37 69.59
N THR A 118 2.90 15.94 68.60
CA THR A 118 3.39 14.56 68.52
C THR A 118 4.52 14.39 69.53
N PRO A 119 4.51 13.36 70.41
CA PRO A 119 5.68 13.06 71.25
C PRO A 119 6.91 12.99 70.35
N PRO A 120 8.10 13.43 70.79
CA PRO A 120 9.30 13.36 69.96
C PRO A 120 9.58 11.89 69.63
N GLY A 121 9.03 11.43 68.51
CA GLY A 121 9.55 10.27 67.80
C GLY A 121 11.00 10.57 67.43
N SER A 122 11.81 9.53 67.36
CA SER A 122 13.18 9.60 66.87
C SER A 122 13.32 10.58 65.69
N GLN A 123 14.36 11.42 65.70
CA GLN A 123 14.70 12.34 64.59
C GLN A 123 14.79 11.63 63.21
N ALA A 124 14.90 10.30 63.19
CA ALA A 124 14.92 9.52 61.96
C ALA A 124 13.53 9.39 61.27
N ALA A 125 12.41 9.58 61.99
CA ALA A 125 11.07 9.35 61.44
C ALA A 125 10.67 10.33 60.30
N PRO A 126 10.89 11.66 60.41
CA PRO A 126 10.61 12.60 59.33
C PRO A 126 11.48 12.35 58.08
N ALA A 127 12.77 12.06 58.28
CA ALA A 127 13.69 11.75 57.19
C ALA A 127 13.29 10.47 56.44
N THR A 128 12.83 9.45 57.16
CA THR A 128 12.35 8.20 56.57
C THR A 128 11.05 8.41 55.78
N CYS A 129 10.12 9.23 56.28
CA CYS A 129 8.89 9.58 55.53
C CYS A 129 9.18 10.36 54.24
N GLY A 130 10.11 11.32 54.27
CA GLY A 130 10.51 12.06 53.08
C GLY A 130 11.10 11.15 52.01
N MET A 131 12.06 10.29 52.39
CA MET A 131 12.67 9.30 51.50
C MET A 131 11.63 8.35 50.89
N LEU A 132 10.70 7.80 51.69
CA LEU A 132 9.65 6.91 51.19
C LEU A 132 8.71 7.63 50.22
N THR A 133 8.38 8.90 50.49
CA THR A 133 7.52 9.71 49.61
C THR A 133 8.19 9.95 48.26
N GLU A 134 9.48 10.28 48.26
CA GLU A 134 10.26 10.47 47.03
C GLU A 134 10.45 9.16 46.25
N LEU A 135 10.73 8.05 46.95
CA LEU A 135 10.81 6.74 46.34
C LEU A 135 9.49 6.32 45.69
N LEU A 136 8.35 6.54 46.38
CA LEU A 136 7.01 6.27 45.84
C LEU A 136 6.73 7.12 44.60
N ALA A 137 7.07 8.42 44.64
CA ALA A 137 6.87 9.33 43.52
C ALA A 137 7.70 8.92 42.29
N GLU A 138 8.96 8.53 42.49
CA GLU A 138 9.84 8.10 41.41
C GLU A 138 9.45 6.74 40.85
N THR A 139 9.05 5.80 41.71
CA THR A 139 8.59 4.47 41.28
C THR A 139 7.29 4.58 40.46
N ASP A 140 6.35 5.41 40.90
CA ASP A 140 5.11 5.71 40.16
C ASP A 140 5.41 6.38 38.80
N ARG A 141 6.35 7.33 38.77
CA ARG A 141 6.80 7.97 37.52
C ARG A 141 7.37 6.95 36.54
N LEU A 142 8.27 6.08 37.00
CA LEU A 142 8.88 5.04 36.17
C LEU A 142 7.83 4.03 35.68
N ALA A 143 6.92 3.60 36.56
CA ALA A 143 5.82 2.71 36.19
C ALA A 143 4.97 3.30 35.06
N GLY A 144 4.67 4.61 35.12
CA GLY A 144 3.97 5.32 34.03
C GLY A 144 4.74 5.31 32.70
N VAL A 145 6.05 5.57 32.73
CA VAL A 145 6.89 5.55 31.52
C VAL A 145 6.91 4.15 30.88
N TYR A 146 7.05 3.10 31.68
CA TYR A 146 7.03 1.73 31.17
C TYR A 146 5.65 1.31 30.66
N ALA A 147 4.58 1.72 31.33
CA ALA A 147 3.21 1.46 30.89
C ALA A 147 2.95 2.13 29.52
N GLU A 148 3.30 3.40 29.36
CA GLU A 148 3.15 4.13 28.09
C GLU A 148 3.95 3.46 26.95
N ALA A 149 5.20 3.09 27.21
CA ALA A 149 6.03 2.38 26.22
C ALA A 149 5.46 1.00 25.85
N SER A 150 4.94 0.27 26.83
CA SER A 150 4.30 -1.03 26.64
C SER A 150 3.02 -0.91 25.82
N ASP A 151 2.16 0.06 26.14
CA ASP A 151 0.90 0.26 25.41
C ASP A 151 1.14 0.66 23.95
N ARG A 152 2.12 1.55 23.69
CA ARG A 152 2.53 1.85 22.31
C ARG A 152 3.05 0.64 21.57
N SER A 153 3.88 -0.17 22.23
CA SER A 153 4.43 -1.39 21.64
C SER A 153 3.33 -2.43 21.35
N ARG A 154 2.33 -2.53 22.23
CA ARG A 154 1.16 -3.39 22.04
C ARG A 154 0.33 -2.95 20.83
N VAL A 155 -0.03 -1.66 20.74
CA VAL A 155 -0.80 -1.13 19.60
C VAL A 155 -0.04 -1.34 18.29
N ALA A 156 1.27 -1.11 18.27
CA ALA A 156 2.10 -1.37 17.09
C ALA A 156 2.12 -2.87 16.71
N GLY A 157 2.26 -3.75 17.71
CA GLY A 157 2.23 -5.20 17.49
C GLY A 157 0.89 -5.70 16.95
N GLU A 158 -0.21 -5.24 17.55
CA GLU A 158 -1.57 -5.55 17.10
C GLU A 158 -1.81 -5.06 15.67
N ALA A 159 -1.35 -3.85 15.33
CA ALA A 159 -1.41 -3.31 13.97
C ALA A 159 -0.58 -4.13 12.97
N CYS A 160 0.60 -4.62 13.37
CA CYS A 160 1.42 -5.49 12.51
C CYS A 160 0.72 -6.82 12.21
N VAL A 161 0.16 -7.48 13.23
CA VAL A 161 -0.58 -8.74 13.05
C VAL A 161 -1.82 -8.52 12.20
N ALA A 162 -2.62 -7.50 12.51
CA ALA A 162 -3.82 -7.17 11.73
C ALA A 162 -3.48 -6.80 10.28
N GLY A 163 -2.37 -6.10 10.04
CA GLY A 163 -1.88 -5.77 8.71
C GLY A 163 -1.46 -7.01 7.92
N TYR A 164 -0.84 -7.99 8.57
CA TYR A 164 -0.52 -9.28 7.95
C TYR A 164 -1.80 -10.07 7.61
N GLU A 165 -2.73 -10.16 8.56
CA GLU A 165 -4.01 -10.85 8.38
C GLU A 165 -4.87 -10.23 7.27
N ALA A 166 -4.80 -8.91 7.09
CA ALA A 166 -5.49 -8.19 6.01
C ALA A 166 -5.06 -8.63 4.60
N LEU A 167 -3.84 -9.12 4.45
CA LEU A 167 -3.27 -9.56 3.16
C LEU A 167 -3.50 -11.05 2.87
N LEU A 168 -4.00 -11.82 3.85
CA LEU A 168 -4.35 -13.22 3.64
C LEU A 168 -5.61 -13.34 2.74
N PRO A 169 -5.65 -14.35 1.84
CA PRO A 169 -6.78 -14.60 0.93
C PRO A 169 -8.05 -15.06 1.66
#